data_AF-U9UPN1-F1
#
_entry.id   AF-U9UPN1-F1
#
_cell.length_a   1.000
_cell.length_b   1.000
_cell.length_c   1.000
_cell.angle_alpha   90.00
_cell.angle_beta   90.00
_cell.angle_gamma   90.00
#
_symmetry.space_group_name_H-M   'P 1'
#
loop_
_entity.id
_entity.type
_entity.pdbx_description
1 polymer ?
#
loop_
_entity_poly.entity_id
_entity_poly.type
_entity_poly.pdbx_seq_one_letter_code
_entity_poly.pdbx_strand_id
1 'polypeptide(L)' 'MEEFMLTDDIFEQIKDFDHEDLTEEQSLLIDKLILNEELKKRYKENGLCKECKQPRASNFWCQ' A
#
# COMPACT_ATOMS: atom_id res chain seq x y z
N MET A 1 6.18 -17.73 2.48
CA MET A 1 5.08 -16.88 1.97
C MET A 1 5.73 -15.60 1.46
N GLU A 2 6.21 -15.67 0.22
CA GLU A 2 7.15 -14.69 -0.36
C GLU A 2 6.49 -13.84 -1.46
N GLU A 3 5.20 -14.08 -1.76
CA GLU A 3 4.50 -13.54 -2.94
C GLU A 3 3.58 -12.33 -2.65
N PHE A 4 3.53 -11.82 -1.42
CA PHE A 4 2.56 -10.78 -1.02
C PHE A 4 3.19 -9.53 -0.38
N MET A 5 4.52 -9.38 -0.42
CA MET A 5 5.18 -8.19 0.13
C MET A 5 5.43 -7.16 -0.97
N LEU A 6 5.16 -5.88 -0.68
CA LEU A 6 5.62 -4.78 -1.52
C LEU A 6 7.15 -4.80 -1.56
N THR A 7 7.73 -4.60 -2.74
CA THR A 7 9.17 -4.37 -2.82
C THR A 7 9.52 -3.01 -2.21
N ASP A 8 10.74 -2.86 -1.72
CA ASP A 8 11.22 -1.58 -1.18
C ASP A 8 11.06 -0.44 -2.19
N ASP A 9 11.26 -0.71 -3.49
CA ASP A 9 11.06 0.27 -4.56
C ASP A 9 9.60 0.74 -4.67
N ILE A 10 8.65 -0.20 -4.69
CA ILE A 10 7.22 0.15 -4.73
C ILE A 10 6.86 0.95 -3.48
N PHE A 11 7.29 0.49 -2.30
CA PHE A 11 7.05 1.18 -1.04
C PHE A 11 7.56 2.62 -1.08
N GLU A 12 8.80 2.84 -1.52
CA GLU A 12 9.40 4.18 -1.60
C GLU A 12 8.65 5.11 -2.56
N GLN A 13 7.99 4.58 -3.60
CA GLN A 13 7.16 5.37 -4.51
C GLN A 13 5.84 5.83 -3.88
N ILE A 14 5.23 5.01 -3.01
CA ILE A 14 3.87 5.27 -2.47
C ILE A 14 3.84 5.65 -0.98
N LYS A 15 4.99 5.65 -0.28
CA LYS A 15 5.08 5.88 1.18
C LYS A 15 4.63 7.26 1.66
N ASP A 16 4.65 8.23 0.75
CA ASP A 16 4.33 9.64 1.02
C ASP A 16 2.94 10.03 0.46
N PHE A 17 2.23 9.06 -0.13
CA PHE A 17 0.85 9.29 -0.58
C PHE A 17 -0.11 9.26 0.59
N ASP A 18 -1.05 10.19 0.58
CA ASP A 18 -2.17 10.16 1.51
C ASP A 18 -3.22 9.17 0.99
N HIS A 19 -3.31 8.00 1.63
CA HIS A 19 -4.30 6.99 1.28
C HIS A 19 -5.76 7.44 1.45
N GLU A 20 -6.03 8.46 2.29
CA GLU A 20 -7.38 9.01 2.48
C GLU A 20 -7.75 10.03 1.38
N ASP A 21 -6.77 10.64 0.73
CA ASP A 21 -6.94 11.69 -0.29
C ASP A 21 -6.06 11.45 -1.53
N LEU A 22 -6.19 10.26 -2.12
CA LEU A 22 -5.47 9.90 -3.35
C LEU A 22 -6.03 10.64 -4.55
N THR A 23 -5.15 11.28 -5.32
CA THR A 23 -5.53 11.79 -6.65
C THR A 23 -5.80 10.63 -7.62
N GLU A 24 -6.52 10.89 -8.71
CA GLU A 24 -6.75 9.89 -9.76
C GLU A 24 -5.42 9.34 -10.31
N GLU A 25 -4.40 10.19 -10.46
CA GLU A 25 -3.06 9.76 -10.91
C GLU A 25 -2.36 8.85 -9.91
N GLN A 26 -2.41 9.16 -8.61
CA GLN A 26 -1.83 8.33 -7.56
C GLN A 26 -2.56 6.98 -7.45
N SER A 27 -3.90 7.00 -7.53
CA SER A 27 -4.72 5.79 -7.54
C SER A 27 -4.37 4.88 -8.72
N LEU A 28 -4.22 5.44 -9.92
CA LEU A 28 -3.78 4.71 -11.11
C LEU A 28 -2.35 4.18 -10.99
N LEU A 29 -1.45 4.90 -10.31
CA LEU A 29 -0.09 4.42 -10.06
C LEU A 29 -0.10 3.22 -9.10
N ILE A 30 -0.83 3.33 -7.99
CA ILE A 30 -1.00 2.23 -7.02
C ILE A 30 -1.59 1.00 -7.71
N ASP A 31 -2.59 1.19 -8.58
CA ASP A 31 -3.21 0.10 -9.33
C ASP A 31 -2.24 -0.62 -10.29
N LYS A 32 -1.21 0.08 -10.79
CA LYS A 32 -0.15 -0.48 -11.63
C LYS A 32 0.95 -1.15 -10.80
N LEU A 33 1.31 -0.58 -9.66
CA LEU A 33 2.38 -1.09 -8.80
C LEU A 33 1.92 -2.29 -7.95
N ILE A 34 0.71 -2.22 -7.40
CA ILE A 34 0.10 -3.26 -6.57
C ILE A 34 -0.91 -4.04 -7.42
N LEU A 35 -0.42 -5.13 -8.04
CA LEU A 35 -1.26 -6.04 -8.83
C LEU A 35 -2.24 -6.87 -7.99
N ASN A 36 -2.00 -6.93 -6.68
CA ASN A 36 -2.83 -7.68 -5.76
C ASN A 36 -4.00 -6.81 -5.26
N GLU A 37 -5.22 -7.18 -5.66
CA GLU A 37 -6.44 -6.46 -5.29
C GLU A 37 -6.70 -6.42 -3.77
N GLU A 38 -6.30 -7.46 -3.02
CA GLU A 38 -6.44 -7.48 -1.57
C GLU A 38 -5.49 -6.48 -0.89
N LEU A 39 -4.23 -6.42 -1.32
CA LEU A 39 -3.26 -5.44 -0.80
C LEU A 39 -3.68 -4.01 -1.14
N LYS A 40 -4.18 -3.80 -2.36
CA LYS A 40 -4.70 -2.51 -2.81
C LYS A 40 -5.86 -2.05 -1.94
N LYS A 41 -6.81 -2.94 -1.65
CA LYS A 41 -7.93 -2.64 -0.75
C LYS A 41 -7.43 -2.30 0.65
N ARG A 42 -6.52 -3.10 1.21
CA ARG A 42 -5.94 -2.84 2.54
C ARG A 42 -5.18 -1.52 2.62
N TYR A 43 -4.45 -1.17 1.55
CA TYR A 43 -3.77 0.12 1.44
C TYR A 43 -4.77 1.28 1.47
N LYS A 44 -5.86 1.19 0.69
CA LYS A 44 -6.92 2.22 0.65
C LYS A 44 -7.68 2.31 1.97
N GLU A 45 -7.85 1.20 2.70
CA GLU A 45 -8.60 1.17 3.96
C GLU A 45 -7.77 1.54 5.21
N ASN A 46 -6.51 1.12 5.28
CA ASN A 46 -5.70 1.23 6.50
C ASN A 46 -4.34 1.93 6.28
N GLY A 47 -3.99 2.27 5.04
CA GLY A 47 -2.71 2.87 4.69
C GLY A 47 -1.52 1.92 4.81
N LEU A 48 -0.32 2.49 4.80
CA LEU A 48 0.95 1.77 4.97
C LEU A 48 1.45 1.79 6.41
N CYS A 49 2.11 0.71 6.80
CA CYS A 49 3.04 0.69 7.90
C CYS A 49 4.45 1.02 7.39
N LYS A 50 5.04 2.11 7.87
CA LYS A 50 6.40 2.52 7.46
C LYS A 50 7.49 1.61 8.00
N GLU A 51 7.22 0.93 9.12
CA GLU A 51 8.17 -0.01 9.74
C GLU A 51 8.18 -1.36 9.00
N CYS A 52 7.00 -1.90 8.70
CA CYS A 52 6.86 -3.17 7.96
C CYS A 52 7.00 -3.01 6.43
N LYS A 53 6.98 -1.76 5.95
CA LYS A 53 6.96 -1.40 4.52
C LYS A 53 5.83 -2.06 3.72
N GLN A 54 4.67 -2.25 4.35
CA GLN A 54 3.52 -2.97 3.81
C GLN A 54 2.19 -2.33 4.23
N PRO A 55 1.09 -2.58 3.49
CA PRO A 55 -0.24 -2.16 3.91
C PRO A 55 -0.60 -2.77 5.25
N ARG A 56 -1.24 -1.99 6.14
CA ARG A 56 -1.67 -2.52 7.43
C ARG A 56 -2.75 -3.58 7.23
N ALA A 57 -2.71 -4.65 8.04
CA ALA A 57 -3.79 -5.63 8.09
C ALA A 57 -5.05 -5.03 8.73
N SER A 58 -4.88 -4.06 9.64
CA SER A 58 -5.97 -3.27 10.23
C SER A 58 -5.44 -1.93 10.76
N ASN A 59 -6.33 -1.01 11.11
CA ASN A 59 -5.98 0.26 11.76
C ASN A 59 -4.97 0.13 12.91
N PHE A 60 -5.05 -0.94 13.70
CA PHE A 60 -4.22 -1.14 14.89
C PHE A 60 -3.08 -2.17 14.70
N TRP A 61 -3.10 -2.95 13.61
CA TRP A 61 -2.17 -4.06 13.44
C TRP A 61 -1.46 -4.00 12.09
N CYS A 62 -0.12 -3.95 12.17
CA CYS A 62 0.74 -4.22 11.03
C CYS A 62 0.88 -5.74 10.85
N GLN A 63 1.02 -6.16 9.59
CA GLN A 63 1.26 -7.56 9.24
C GLN A 63 2.75 -7.86 9.26
#